data_AF-A0A4Y7PZI1-F1
#
_entry.id   AF-A0A4Y7PZI1-F1
#
_cell.length_a   1.000
_cell.length_b   1.000
_cell.length_c   1.000
_cell.angle_alpha   90.00
_cell.angle_beta   90.00
_cell.angle_gamma   90.00
#
_symmetry.space_group_name_H-M   'P 1'
#
loop_
_entity.id
_entity.type
_entity.pdbx_description
1 polymer ?
#
loop_
_entity_poly.entity_id
_entity_poly.type
_entity_poly.pdbx_seq_one_letter_code
_entity_poly.pdbx_strand_id
1 'polypeptide(L)'
;MYYRSEDGTIVGVLGDFDLSVHWSSQDRRTRTLPFTALELLRAGRRPHLYRHDVESLFHVLVWIAARFNDGKEVNPDALRGWCKNAKSSMLTKAVFTSEIGVLKSIVLTTQFQPLFETWLKPIWMLFLHGYWNLNLSNAGTPGVVVDHETLGITFEKVIEILKPRAMT
;
A
#
# COMPACT_ATOMS: atom_id res chain seq x y z
N MET A 1 17.58 10.67 7.39
CA MET A 1 17.10 12.05 7.64
C MET A 1 16.15 12.00 8.84
N TYR A 2 16.00 13.05 9.64
CA TYR A 2 15.06 13.03 10.77
C TYR A 2 14.34 14.37 10.93
N TYR A 3 13.11 14.32 11.44
CA TYR A 3 12.30 15.47 11.80
C TYR A 3 12.33 15.65 13.33
N ARG A 4 12.53 16.90 13.76
CA ARG A 4 12.48 17.30 15.16
C ARG A 4 11.25 18.16 15.42
N SER A 5 10.58 17.93 16.54
CA SER A 5 9.55 18.84 17.06
C SER A 5 10.18 20.14 17.57
N GLU A 6 9.32 21.11 17.91
CA GLU A 6 9.73 22.44 18.38
C GLU A 6 10.55 22.39 19.68
N ASP A 7 10.33 21.38 20.53
CA ASP A 7 11.09 21.11 21.76
C ASP A 7 12.44 20.41 21.50
N GLY A 8 12.77 20.14 20.23
CA GLY A 8 14.02 19.49 19.82
C GLY A 8 13.99 17.96 19.87
N THR A 9 12.87 17.35 20.27
CA THR A 9 12.71 15.89 20.28
C THR A 9 12.67 15.34 18.86
N ILE A 10 13.39 14.24 18.59
CA ILE A 10 13.28 13.55 17.29
C ILE A 10 11.97 12.75 17.29
N VAL A 11 11.04 13.12 16.41
CA VAL A 11 9.71 12.49 16.33
C VAL A 11 9.45 11.78 14.99
N GLY A 12 10.39 11.86 14.06
CA GLY A 12 10.35 11.07 12.83
C GLY A 12 11.75 10.82 12.31
N VAL A 13 12.07 9.58 11.96
CA VAL A 13 13.34 9.21 11.34
C VAL A 13 13.03 8.55 9.99
N LEU A 14 13.48 9.19 8.91
CA LEU A 14 13.57 8.58 7.60
C LEU A 14 14.85 7.75 7.56
N GLY A 15 14.70 6.46 7.87
CA GLY A 15 15.72 5.43 7.70
C GLY A 15 15.95 5.08 6.23
N ASP A 16 17.01 4.32 5.95
CA ASP A 16 17.30 3.72 4.64
C ASP A 16 17.39 4.71 3.47
N PHE A 17 17.67 5.99 3.74
CA PHE A 17 17.90 6.98 2.68
C PHE A 17 19.13 6.65 1.83
N ASP A 18 20.10 5.93 2.40
CA ASP A 18 21.24 5.32 1.70
C ASP A 18 20.86 4.16 0.75
N LEU A 19 19.63 3.65 0.89
CA LEU A 19 19.01 2.72 -0.05
C LEU A 19 18.12 3.43 -1.08
N SER A 20 17.96 4.76 -1.01
CA SER A 20 17.29 5.51 -2.07
C SER A 20 18.13 5.40 -3.36
N VAL A 21 17.44 5.12 -4.46
CA VAL A 21 18.07 4.95 -5.77
C VAL A 21 17.44 5.94 -6.73
N HIS A 22 18.20 6.40 -7.72
CA HIS A 22 17.62 7.12 -8.84
C HIS A 22 16.57 6.22 -9.52
N TRP A 23 15.49 6.79 -10.06
CA TRP A 23 14.37 6.03 -10.66
C TRP A 23 14.83 5.06 -11.78
N SER A 24 16.01 5.29 -12.36
CA SER A 24 16.63 4.44 -13.38
C SER A 24 17.43 3.24 -12.82
N SER A 25 17.69 3.19 -11.52
CA SER A 25 18.54 2.16 -10.88
C SER A 25 17.69 1.01 -10.33
N GLN A 26 17.71 -0.13 -11.02
CA GLN A 26 16.89 -1.32 -10.73
C GLN A 26 17.51 -2.29 -9.69
N ASP A 27 18.69 -1.98 -9.16
CA ASP A 27 19.49 -2.89 -8.33
C ASP A 27 19.63 -2.38 -6.90
N ARG A 28 18.69 -2.79 -6.03
CA ARG A 28 18.95 -3.17 -4.62
C ARG A 28 17.65 -3.64 -3.95
N ARG A 29 17.44 -4.96 -3.97
CA ARG A 29 16.37 -5.63 -3.20
C ARG A 29 16.77 -5.73 -1.73
N THR A 30 16.55 -4.69 -0.94
CA THR A 30 16.47 -4.82 0.53
C THR A 30 14.98 -5.04 0.86
N ARG A 31 14.61 -6.32 0.94
CA ARG A 31 13.21 -6.79 0.79
C ARG A 31 12.36 -6.52 2.04
N THR A 32 11.63 -5.42 2.06
CA THR A 32 10.37 -5.30 2.83
C THR A 32 9.25 -6.03 2.08
N LEU A 33 9.33 -7.37 2.00
CA LEU A 33 8.28 -8.23 1.42
C LEU A 33 6.86 -7.87 1.89
N PRO A 34 6.63 -7.50 3.16
CA PRO A 34 5.30 -7.12 3.62
C PRO A 34 4.76 -5.86 2.97
N PHE A 35 5.61 -4.95 2.51
CA PHE A 35 5.18 -3.65 1.99
C PHE A 35 5.40 -3.52 0.48
N THR A 36 6.12 -4.44 -0.15
CA THR A 36 6.32 -4.43 -1.61
C THR A 36 4.99 -4.49 -2.37
N ALA A 37 4.83 -3.62 -3.37
CA ALA A 37 3.74 -3.58 -4.34
C ALA A 37 3.53 -4.93 -5.07
N LEU A 38 2.29 -5.29 -5.39
CA LEU A 38 1.93 -6.59 -5.97
C LEU A 38 2.58 -6.82 -7.33
N GLU A 39 2.68 -5.77 -8.15
CA GLU A 39 3.31 -5.87 -9.48
C GLU A 39 4.82 -6.13 -9.37
N LEU A 40 5.50 -5.49 -8.41
CA LEU A 40 6.92 -5.71 -8.13
C LEU A 40 7.20 -7.12 -7.59
N LEU A 41 6.20 -7.74 -6.93
CA LEU A 41 6.25 -9.14 -6.52
C LEU A 41 6.02 -10.11 -7.70
N ARG A 42 5.20 -9.75 -8.69
CA ARG A 42 4.85 -10.58 -9.86
C ARG A 42 5.91 -10.60 -10.95
N ALA A 43 6.39 -9.42 -11.36
CA ALA A 43 7.05 -9.26 -12.66
C ALA A 43 8.57 -9.03 -12.57
N GLY A 44 9.18 -9.16 -11.39
CA GLY A 44 10.62 -8.92 -11.24
C GLY A 44 10.98 -7.46 -11.53
N ARG A 45 12.11 -7.23 -12.24
CA ARG A 45 12.65 -5.89 -12.54
C ARG A 45 11.68 -5.07 -13.40
N ARG A 46 10.75 -4.36 -12.75
CA ARG A 46 10.00 -3.25 -13.35
C ARG A 46 10.49 -1.93 -12.77
N PRO A 47 10.39 -0.82 -13.52
CA PRO A 47 10.60 0.50 -12.95
C PRO A 47 9.69 0.67 -11.74
N HIS A 48 10.24 1.28 -10.69
CA HIS A 48 9.46 1.67 -9.52
C HIS A 48 8.73 2.97 -9.86
N LEU A 49 7.40 2.96 -9.71
CA LEU A 49 6.51 4.06 -10.06
C LEU A 49 5.78 4.59 -8.82
N TYR A 50 5.28 5.82 -8.87
CA TYR A 50 4.53 6.44 -7.77
C TYR A 50 3.41 5.52 -7.22
N ARG A 51 2.66 4.84 -8.09
CA ARG A 51 1.60 3.91 -7.67
C ARG A 51 2.10 2.73 -6.83
N HIS A 52 3.37 2.35 -6.97
CA HIS A 52 3.99 1.31 -6.13
C HIS A 52 4.28 1.83 -4.71
N ASP A 53 4.63 3.11 -4.57
CA ASP A 53 4.76 3.76 -3.26
C ASP A 53 3.40 3.89 -2.56
N VAL A 54 2.35 4.26 -3.31
CA VAL A 54 0.97 4.30 -2.79
C VAL A 54 0.50 2.91 -2.34
N GLU A 55 0.80 1.87 -3.12
CA GLU A 55 0.48 0.48 -2.74
C GLU A 55 1.28 0.05 -1.49
N SER A 56 2.52 0.49 -1.37
CA SER A 56 3.34 0.25 -0.17
C SER A 56 2.78 0.96 1.07
N LEU A 57 2.34 2.22 0.94
CA LEU A 57 1.64 2.95 1.99
C LEU A 57 0.37 2.22 2.43
N PHE A 58 -0.46 1.78 1.47
CA PHE A 58 -1.65 1.00 1.75
C PHE A 58 -1.33 -0.27 2.54
N HIS A 59 -0.31 -1.03 2.13
CA HIS A 59 0.13 -2.21 2.87
C HIS A 59 0.56 -1.88 4.32
N VAL A 60 1.25 -0.75 4.55
CA VAL A 60 1.61 -0.31 5.91
C VAL A 60 0.36 0.00 6.74
N LEU A 61 -0.62 0.72 6.18
CA LEU A 61 -1.86 1.05 6.88
C LEU A 61 -2.67 -0.21 7.24
N VAL A 62 -2.76 -1.16 6.31
CA VAL A 62 -3.41 -2.47 6.57
C VAL A 62 -2.66 -3.26 7.64
N TRP A 63 -1.32 -3.25 7.61
CA TRP A 63 -0.49 -3.92 8.60
C TRP A 63 -0.70 -3.36 10.01
N ILE A 64 -0.69 -2.03 10.15
CA ILE A 64 -0.94 -1.35 11.42
C ILE A 64 -2.33 -1.72 11.94
N ALA A 65 -3.35 -1.55 11.11
CA ALA A 65 -4.73 -1.78 11.51
C ALA A 65 -5.03 -3.25 11.88
N ALA A 66 -4.33 -4.19 11.25
CA ALA A 66 -4.53 -5.62 11.49
C ALA A 66 -3.80 -6.14 12.74
N ARG A 67 -2.66 -5.53 13.12
CA ARG A 67 -1.75 -6.08 14.12
C ARG A 67 -1.67 -5.29 15.40
N PHE A 68 -1.95 -4.00 15.37
CA PHE A 68 -1.75 -3.12 16.52
C PHE A 68 -3.08 -2.72 17.15
N ASN A 69 -3.04 -2.42 18.44
CA ASN A 69 -4.06 -1.68 19.15
C ASN A 69 -3.37 -0.82 20.22
N ASP A 70 -3.67 0.48 20.27
CA ASP A 70 -3.05 1.43 21.21
C ASP A 70 -1.51 1.39 21.20
N GLY A 71 -0.92 1.30 20.00
CA GLY A 71 0.54 1.24 19.81
C GLY A 71 1.18 -0.09 20.23
N LYS A 72 0.40 -1.08 20.69
CA LYS A 72 0.89 -2.41 21.05
C LYS A 72 0.49 -3.43 20.00
N GLU A 73 1.39 -4.35 19.68
CA GLU A 73 1.08 -5.47 18.82
C GLU A 73 0.20 -6.49 19.56
N VAL A 74 -1.01 -6.73 19.04
CA VAL A 74 -2.02 -7.61 19.64
C VAL A 74 -2.34 -8.83 18.80
N ASN A 75 -2.01 -8.82 17.49
CA ASN A 75 -2.26 -9.95 16.59
C ASN A 75 -1.05 -10.23 15.70
N PRO A 76 0.00 -10.88 16.22
CA PRO A 76 1.24 -11.12 15.47
C PRO A 76 1.07 -12.11 14.30
N ASP A 77 -0.01 -12.88 14.26
CA ASP A 77 -0.30 -13.83 13.19
C ASP A 77 -1.09 -13.20 12.03
N ALA A 78 -1.72 -12.05 12.25
CA ALA A 78 -2.36 -11.31 11.16
C ALA A 78 -1.34 -10.98 10.06
N LEU A 79 -1.76 -11.27 8.82
CA LEU A 79 -0.96 -11.05 7.61
C LEU A 79 0.38 -11.80 7.59
N ARG A 80 0.56 -12.87 8.39
CA ARG A 80 1.81 -13.66 8.41
C ARG A 80 2.24 -14.15 7.02
N GLY A 81 1.29 -14.38 6.12
CA GLY A 81 1.55 -14.74 4.71
C GLY A 81 2.39 -13.70 3.95
N TRP A 82 2.34 -12.43 4.34
CA TRP A 82 3.11 -11.33 3.74
C TRP A 82 4.61 -11.44 4.02
N CYS A 83 5.00 -12.12 5.10
CA CYS A 83 6.39 -12.25 5.54
C CYS A 83 7.08 -13.54 5.06
N LYS A 84 6.34 -14.58 4.64
CA LYS A 84 6.91 -15.91 4.42
C LYS A 84 7.90 -15.97 3.26
N ASN A 85 7.48 -15.52 2.09
CA ASN A 85 8.27 -15.46 0.86
C ASN A 85 7.51 -14.64 -0.19
N ALA A 86 8.16 -14.31 -1.32
CA ALA A 86 7.55 -13.48 -2.37
C ALA A 86 6.24 -14.07 -2.92
N LYS A 87 6.20 -15.40 -3.16
CA LYS A 87 5.01 -16.08 -3.68
C LYS A 87 3.85 -16.01 -2.69
N SER A 88 4.10 -16.31 -1.42
CA SER A 88 3.12 -16.21 -0.34
C SER A 88 2.60 -14.78 -0.20
N SER A 89 3.51 -13.80 -0.13
CA SER A 89 3.14 -12.38 -0.01
C SER A 89 2.26 -11.94 -1.16
N MET A 90 2.65 -12.24 -2.40
CA MET A 90 1.89 -11.95 -3.60
C MET A 90 0.48 -12.55 -3.56
N LEU A 91 0.34 -13.84 -3.26
CA LEU A 91 -0.96 -14.51 -3.22
C LEU A 91 -1.88 -13.90 -2.17
N THR A 92 -1.36 -13.68 -0.96
CA THR A 92 -2.15 -13.10 0.14
C THR A 92 -2.42 -11.61 0.00
N LYS A 93 -1.71 -10.90 -0.89
CA LYS A 93 -2.00 -9.50 -1.24
C LYS A 93 -2.99 -9.38 -2.38
N ALA A 94 -2.97 -10.32 -3.33
CA ALA A 94 -3.84 -10.29 -4.50
C ALA A 94 -5.33 -10.23 -4.15
N VAL A 95 -5.75 -10.79 -3.01
CA VAL A 95 -7.13 -10.71 -2.51
C VAL A 95 -7.62 -9.26 -2.34
N PHE A 96 -6.73 -8.33 -1.99
CA PHE A 96 -7.07 -6.92 -1.83
C PHE A 96 -7.25 -6.20 -3.18
N THR A 97 -7.04 -6.86 -4.32
CA THR A 97 -7.32 -6.27 -5.63
C THR A 97 -8.78 -6.37 -6.05
N SER A 98 -9.59 -7.17 -5.35
CA SER A 98 -11.01 -7.39 -5.68
C SER A 98 -11.95 -7.47 -4.47
N GLU A 99 -11.47 -7.83 -3.27
CA GLU A 99 -12.36 -8.17 -2.14
C GLU A 99 -12.30 -7.17 -0.98
N ILE A 100 -13.24 -6.20 -0.96
CA ILE A 100 -13.38 -5.26 0.18
C ILE A 100 -13.72 -5.97 1.49
N GLY A 101 -14.42 -7.12 1.40
CA GLY A 101 -14.83 -7.90 2.57
C GLY A 101 -13.63 -8.42 3.37
N VAL A 102 -12.55 -8.80 2.68
CA VAL A 102 -11.29 -9.23 3.31
C VAL A 102 -10.60 -8.05 4.00
N LEU A 103 -10.58 -6.88 3.37
CA LEU A 103 -10.04 -5.67 3.99
C LEU A 103 -10.82 -5.31 5.26
N LYS A 104 -12.15 -5.32 5.18
CA LYS A 104 -13.02 -5.01 6.31
C LYS A 104 -12.83 -6.02 7.45
N SER A 105 -12.75 -7.33 7.16
CA SER A 105 -12.59 -8.34 8.21
C SER A 105 -11.24 -8.29 8.92
N ILE A 106 -10.19 -7.83 8.24
CA ILE A 106 -8.84 -7.70 8.80
C ILE A 106 -8.66 -6.42 9.61
N VAL A 107 -9.34 -5.33 9.24
CA VAL A 107 -9.14 -3.98 9.79
C VAL A 107 -10.03 -3.69 11.00
N LEU A 108 -11.10 -4.46 11.23
CA LEU A 108 -12.14 -4.20 12.23
C LEU A 108 -11.70 -4.45 13.69
N THR A 109 -10.65 -3.78 14.16
CA THR A 109 -10.68 -3.28 15.54
C THR A 109 -11.45 -1.95 15.53
N THR A 110 -12.25 -1.67 16.56
CA THR A 110 -13.04 -0.43 16.64
C THR A 110 -12.16 0.82 16.54
N GLN A 111 -10.89 0.73 16.96
CA GLN A 111 -9.91 1.82 16.90
C GLN A 111 -9.61 2.29 15.47
N PHE A 112 -9.49 1.38 14.49
CA PHE A 112 -9.11 1.74 13.13
C PHE A 112 -10.29 1.95 12.19
N GLN A 113 -11.53 1.94 12.71
CA GLN A 113 -12.72 2.23 11.91
C GLN A 113 -12.66 3.60 11.20
N PRO A 114 -12.21 4.70 11.85
CA PRO A 114 -12.06 5.98 11.17
C PRO A 114 -11.00 5.92 10.06
N LEU A 115 -9.86 5.26 10.30
CA LEU A 115 -8.81 5.05 9.30
C LEU A 115 -9.34 4.25 8.10
N PHE A 116 -10.16 3.23 8.37
CA PHE A 116 -10.78 2.40 7.33
C PHE A 116 -11.64 3.24 6.38
N GLU A 117 -12.60 3.99 6.93
CA GLU A 117 -13.56 4.74 6.12
C GLU A 117 -12.93 5.97 5.45
N THR A 118 -11.97 6.63 6.11
CA THR A 118 -11.39 7.87 5.58
C THR A 118 -10.28 7.62 4.57
N TRP A 119 -9.38 6.66 4.81
CA TRP A 119 -8.18 6.47 3.97
C TRP A 119 -8.13 5.12 3.27
N LEU A 120 -8.24 4.00 4.02
CA LEU A 120 -8.02 2.67 3.44
C LEU A 120 -9.03 2.33 2.35
N LYS A 121 -10.32 2.55 2.58
CA LYS A 121 -11.38 2.24 1.62
C LYS A 121 -11.29 3.11 0.35
N PRO A 122 -11.12 4.44 0.42
CA PRO A 122 -10.93 5.24 -0.80
C PRO A 122 -9.64 4.88 -1.57
N ILE A 123 -8.52 4.64 -0.88
CA ILE A 123 -7.28 4.19 -1.55
C ILE A 123 -7.49 2.81 -2.20
N TRP A 124 -8.13 1.88 -1.50
CA TRP A 124 -8.49 0.57 -2.04
C TRP A 124 -9.36 0.66 -3.29
N MET A 125 -10.31 1.59 -3.35
CA MET A 125 -11.13 1.81 -4.54
C MET A 125 -10.28 2.26 -5.75
N LEU A 126 -9.20 3.02 -5.55
CA LEU A 126 -8.28 3.36 -6.64
C LEU A 126 -7.59 2.10 -7.17
N PHE A 127 -7.12 1.22 -6.29
CA PHE A 127 -6.51 -0.05 -6.70
C PHE A 127 -7.51 -0.98 -7.39
N LEU A 128 -8.72 -1.10 -6.85
CA LEU A 128 -9.79 -1.91 -7.45
C LEU A 128 -9.99 -1.51 -8.92
N HIS A 129 -10.22 -0.22 -9.19
CA HIS A 129 -10.42 0.27 -10.55
C HIS A 129 -9.18 0.07 -11.43
N GLY A 130 -7.99 0.38 -10.91
CA GLY A 130 -6.74 0.24 -11.66
C GLY A 130 -6.45 -1.20 -12.07
N TYR A 131 -6.55 -2.14 -11.13
CA TYR A 131 -6.35 -3.57 -11.41
C TYR A 131 -7.47 -4.18 -12.23
N TRP A 132 -8.72 -3.74 -12.05
CA TRP A 132 -9.85 -4.17 -12.89
C TRP A 132 -9.61 -3.82 -14.36
N ASN A 133 -9.28 -2.56 -14.65
CA ASN A 133 -9.00 -2.11 -16.02
C ASN A 133 -7.78 -2.83 -16.62
N LEU A 134 -6.73 -3.02 -15.83
CA LEU A 134 -5.55 -3.79 -16.25
C LEU A 134 -5.92 -5.23 -16.62
N ASN A 135 -6.74 -5.90 -15.81
CA ASN A 135 -7.20 -7.27 -16.08
C ASN A 135 -8.06 -7.35 -17.34
N LEU A 136 -8.97 -6.40 -17.57
CA LEU A 136 -9.77 -6.32 -18.79
C LEU A 136 -8.90 -6.13 -20.04
N SER A 137 -7.89 -5.26 -19.96
CA SER A 137 -6.93 -5.03 -21.04
C SER A 137 -6.10 -6.29 -21.33
N ASN A 138 -5.59 -6.97 -20.29
CA ASN A 138 -4.87 -8.23 -20.43
C ASN A 138 -5.74 -9.35 -21.03
N ALA A 139 -7.06 -9.31 -20.81
CA ALA A 139 -8.02 -10.23 -21.41
C ALA A 139 -8.40 -9.88 -22.86
N GLY A 140 -7.84 -8.81 -23.44
CA GLY A 140 -8.11 -8.39 -24.81
C GLY A 140 -9.48 -7.71 -25.00
N THR A 141 -10.06 -7.16 -23.94
CA THR A 141 -11.37 -6.49 -24.01
C THR A 141 -11.31 -5.27 -24.94
N PRO A 142 -12.11 -5.20 -26.02
CA PRO A 142 -12.08 -4.08 -26.96
C PRO A 142 -12.37 -2.74 -26.30
N GLY A 143 -11.64 -1.70 -26.70
CA GLY A 143 -11.88 -0.32 -26.25
C GLY A 143 -11.31 0.03 -24.86
N VAL A 144 -10.67 -0.90 -24.16
CA VAL A 144 -10.04 -0.65 -22.86
C VAL A 144 -8.63 -0.08 -23.06
N VAL A 145 -8.48 1.23 -22.83
CA VAL A 145 -7.18 1.90 -22.78
C VAL A 145 -6.71 1.98 -21.33
N VAL A 146 -5.52 1.45 -21.04
CA VAL A 146 -4.94 1.46 -19.69
C VAL A 146 -3.73 2.38 -19.64
N ASP A 147 -3.76 3.32 -18.72
CA ASP A 147 -2.57 4.06 -18.32
C ASP A 147 -1.68 3.13 -17.46
N HIS A 148 -0.65 2.55 -18.08
CA HIS A 148 0.27 1.64 -17.39
C HIS A 148 1.21 2.34 -16.40
N GLU A 149 1.34 3.67 -16.48
CA GLU A 149 2.15 4.45 -15.57
C GLU A 149 1.42 4.64 -14.24
N THR A 150 0.17 5.12 -14.27
CA THR A 150 -0.56 5.46 -13.04
C THR A 150 -1.64 4.44 -12.66
N LEU A 151 -2.17 3.67 -13.60
CA LEU A 151 -3.42 2.90 -13.44
C LEU A 151 -4.60 3.75 -12.92
N GLY A 152 -4.56 5.07 -13.16
CA GLY A 152 -5.51 6.04 -12.61
C GLY A 152 -5.22 6.51 -11.18
N ILE A 153 -4.14 6.03 -10.56
CA ILE A 153 -3.66 6.40 -9.21
C ILE A 153 -2.69 7.58 -9.34
N THR A 154 -3.21 8.80 -9.23
CA THR A 154 -2.41 10.03 -9.33
C THR A 154 -2.12 10.63 -7.95
N PHE A 155 -1.12 11.50 -7.87
CA PHE A 155 -0.75 12.19 -6.65
C PHE A 155 -1.92 13.00 -6.07
N GLU A 156 -2.62 13.74 -6.92
CA GLU A 156 -3.72 14.62 -6.55
C GLU A 156 -4.87 13.85 -5.90
N LYS A 157 -5.23 12.70 -6.48
CA LYS A 157 -6.29 11.83 -5.91
C LYS A 157 -5.90 11.28 -4.54
N VAL A 158 -4.64 10.86 -4.39
CA VAL A 158 -4.16 10.30 -3.12
C VAL A 158 -4.09 11.39 -2.05
N ILE A 159 -3.54 12.56 -2.36
CA ILE A 159 -3.50 13.68 -1.42
C ILE A 159 -4.91 14.13 -1.03
N GLU A 160 -5.86 14.17 -1.97
CA GLU A 160 -7.25 14.49 -1.67
C GLU A 160 -7.88 13.51 -0.66
N ILE A 161 -7.53 12.22 -0.74
CA ILE A 161 -7.96 11.22 0.24
C ILE A 161 -7.30 11.46 1.61
N LEU A 162 -6.00 11.77 1.63
CA LEU A 162 -5.22 11.92 2.86
C LEU A 162 -5.46 13.24 3.59
N LYS A 163 -6.16 14.20 2.98
CA LYS A 163 -6.51 15.46 3.64
C LYS A 163 -7.27 15.20 4.95
N PRO A 164 -6.93 15.92 6.04
CA PRO A 164 -7.70 15.88 7.27
C PRO A 164 -9.16 16.25 6.98
N ARG A 165 -10.09 15.38 7.36
CA ARG A 165 -11.51 15.70 7.36
C ARG A 165 -11.91 16.05 8.79
N ALA A 166 -12.71 17.10 8.96
CA ALA A 166 -13.33 17.36 10.24
C ALA A 166 -14.18 16.14 10.61
N MET A 167 -13.85 15.50 11.74
CA MET A 167 -14.72 14.48 12.31
C MET A 167 -15.90 15.23 12.94
N THR A 168 -17.04 15.22 12.25
CA THR A 168 -18.33 15.71 12.78
C THR A 168 -18.97 14.66 13.66
#